data_AF-A0A2A4JN19-F1
#
_entry.id   AF-A0A2A4JN19-F1
#
_cell.length_a   1.000
_cell.length_b   1.000
_cell.length_c   1.000
_cell.angle_alpha   90.00
_cell.angle_beta   90.00
_cell.angle_gamma   90.00
#
_symmetry.space_group_name_H-M   'P 1'
#
loop_
_entity.id
_entity.type
_entity.pdbx_description
1 polymer ?
#
loop_
_entity_poly.entity_id
_entity_poly.type
_entity_poly.pdbx_seq_one_letter_code
_entity_poly.pdbx_strand_id
1 'polypeptide(L)'
;MLADCIRNKNWLYGEDGTPDHSLKARSIDSHEIKRLSKCYLMLTEQVMFINKMYGFRILLNTTSLLFDMVKILNLAIRITVGSQRTLYNSAGYNFLPGISGFVRFLTCAAILIILVSRCEQAYRQRERILNVIDHILINKNPDLTLRSAVQDLQSLIQDRPICFNMAGFFTLNFSLLVSIASVVVTYTIILLQSVN
;
A
#
# COMPACT_ATOMS: atom_id res chain seq x y z
N MET A 1 8.05 16.81 -12.79
CA MET A 1 8.25 18.12 -12.14
C MET A 1 7.89 18.16 -10.64
N LEU A 2 7.06 17.27 -10.08
CA LEU A 2 6.81 17.21 -8.62
C LEU A 2 7.73 16.23 -7.85
N ALA A 3 8.45 15.35 -8.56
CA ALA A 3 9.33 14.34 -7.96
C ALA A 3 10.66 14.93 -7.44
N ASP A 4 11.10 16.07 -7.97
CA ASP A 4 12.37 16.69 -7.58
C ASP A 4 12.26 17.51 -6.29
N CYS A 5 11.05 17.80 -5.81
CA CYS A 5 10.83 18.55 -4.56
C CYS A 5 11.07 17.72 -3.29
N ILE A 6 11.12 16.38 -3.39
CA ILE A 6 11.23 15.49 -2.21
C ILE A 6 12.68 15.08 -1.93
N ARG A 7 13.61 15.35 -2.86
CA ARG A 7 14.99 14.86 -2.80
C ARG A 7 16.03 15.98 -2.65
N ASN A 8 15.74 17.02 -1.88
CA ASN A 8 16.76 17.99 -1.50
C ASN A 8 16.81 18.12 0.02
N LYS A 9 17.70 17.35 0.65
CA LYS A 9 17.95 17.35 2.10
C LYS A 9 18.73 18.58 2.58
N ASN A 10 19.18 19.45 1.67
CA ASN A 10 19.98 20.64 2.01
C ASN A 10 19.12 21.86 2.42
N TRP A 11 17.81 21.71 2.58
CA TRP A 11 16.95 22.82 3.02
C TRP A 11 17.03 23.14 4.52
N LEU A 12 17.62 22.25 5.33
CA LEU A 12 17.43 22.25 6.80
C LEU A 12 18.64 22.73 7.61
N TYR A 13 19.81 22.92 7.01
CA TYR A 13 20.99 23.46 7.70
C TYR A 13 21.72 24.45 6.77
N GLY A 14 21.39 25.73 6.90
CA GLY A 14 22.28 26.80 6.45
C GLY A 14 23.16 27.19 7.63
N GLU A 15 24.36 26.63 7.70
CA GLU A 15 25.43 27.23 8.50
C GLU A 15 25.91 28.51 7.79
N ASP A 16 26.20 29.51 8.62
CA ASP A 16 26.54 30.86 8.25
C ASP A 16 27.73 30.97 7.27
N GLY A 17 27.59 31.87 6.30
CA GLY A 17 28.74 32.50 5.62
C GLY A 17 28.95 32.10 4.16
N THR A 18 28.15 32.68 3.26
CA THR A 18 28.60 33.32 1.99
C THR A 18 27.38 33.81 1.21
N PRO A 19 27.37 35.05 0.67
CA PRO A 19 26.26 35.57 -0.10
C PRO A 19 26.44 35.17 -1.56
N ASP A 20 25.86 34.05 -1.97
CA ASP A 20 25.83 33.66 -3.39
C ASP A 20 24.41 33.62 -3.94
N HIS A 21 24.29 34.17 -5.14
CA HIS A 21 23.04 34.62 -5.75
C HIS A 21 22.03 33.48 -6.03
N SER A 22 20.75 33.76 -5.69
CA SER A 22 19.55 33.39 -6.48
C SER A 22 18.83 32.05 -6.28
N LEU A 23 18.92 31.39 -5.11
CA LEU A 23 17.82 30.50 -4.71
C LEU A 23 16.68 31.35 -4.14
N LYS A 24 15.91 31.95 -5.05
CA LYS A 24 14.66 32.66 -4.76
C LYS A 24 13.79 31.69 -3.97
N ALA A 25 13.75 31.86 -2.64
CA ALA A 25 12.86 31.12 -1.76
C ALA A 25 11.44 31.33 -2.31
N ARG A 26 10.93 30.32 -3.02
CA ARG A 26 9.62 30.38 -3.67
C ARG A 26 8.62 30.58 -2.55
N SER A 27 8.12 31.82 -2.41
CA SER A 27 7.14 32.17 -1.39
C SER A 27 5.91 31.32 -1.66
N ILE A 28 5.61 30.40 -0.73
CA ILE A 28 4.44 29.54 -0.82
C ILE A 28 3.23 30.46 -0.78
N ASP A 29 2.51 30.54 -1.88
CA ASP A 29 1.37 31.43 -2.02
C ASP A 29 0.10 30.75 -1.49
N SER A 30 -0.77 31.53 -0.83
CA SER A 30 -2.07 31.06 -0.32
C SER A 30 -2.93 30.46 -1.46
N HIS A 31 -2.79 30.98 -2.68
CA HIS A 31 -3.47 30.45 -3.85
C HIS A 31 -3.02 29.01 -4.21
N GLU A 32 -1.74 28.68 -4.05
CA GLU A 32 -1.22 27.33 -4.32
C GLU A 32 -1.77 26.31 -3.31
N ILE A 33 -1.89 26.68 -2.04
CA ILE A 33 -2.47 25.83 -1.00
C ILE A 33 -3.96 25.61 -1.20
N LYS A 34 -4.71 26.65 -1.61
CA LYS A 34 -6.13 26.50 -1.99
C LYS A 34 -6.30 25.53 -3.17
N ARG A 35 -5.40 25.60 -4.16
CA ARG A 35 -5.39 24.66 -5.30
C ARG A 35 -5.04 23.24 -4.85
N LEU A 36 -4.08 23.08 -3.93
CA LEU A 36 -3.72 21.78 -3.35
C LEU A 36 -4.89 21.17 -2.57
N SER A 37 -5.61 21.98 -1.79
CA SER A 37 -6.80 21.56 -1.04
C SER A 37 -7.90 21.05 -1.97
N LYS A 38 -8.18 21.78 -3.07
CA LYS A 38 -9.11 21.32 -4.11
C LYS A 38 -8.67 20.01 -4.76
N CYS A 39 -7.38 19.88 -5.07
CA CYS A 39 -6.81 18.66 -5.65
C CYS A 39 -6.96 17.47 -4.69
N TYR A 40 -6.68 17.66 -3.41
CA TYR A 40 -6.85 16.64 -2.38
C TYR A 40 -8.31 16.20 -2.25
N LEU A 41 -9.25 17.15 -2.29
CA LEU A 41 -10.68 16.84 -2.22
C LEU A 41 -11.14 15.99 -3.43
N MET A 42 -10.71 16.35 -4.64
CA MET A 42 -10.96 15.54 -5.84
C MET A 42 -10.34 14.14 -5.74
N LEU A 43 -9.13 14.03 -5.19
CA LEU A 43 -8.46 12.74 -4.99
C LEU A 43 -9.26 11.87 -4.01
N THR A 44 -9.73 12.43 -2.90
CA THR A 44 -10.55 11.72 -1.91
C THR A 44 -11.87 11.24 -2.51
N GLU A 45 -12.54 12.05 -3.33
CA GLU A 45 -13.73 11.63 -4.06
C GLU A 45 -13.46 10.48 -5.03
N GLN A 46 -12.34 10.52 -5.75
CA GLN A 46 -11.92 9.43 -6.63
C GLN A 46 -11.65 8.14 -5.84
N VAL A 47 -10.99 8.23 -4.69
CA VAL A 47 -10.74 7.05 -3.85
C VAL A 47 -12.05 6.47 -3.31
N MET A 48 -13.00 7.31 -2.88
CA MET A 48 -14.33 6.85 -2.47
C MET A 48 -15.06 6.15 -3.63
N PHE A 49 -15.00 6.70 -4.84
CA PHE A 49 -15.59 6.08 -6.03
C PHE A 49 -14.93 4.73 -6.35
N ILE A 50 -13.61 4.65 -6.31
CA ILE A 50 -12.85 3.41 -6.53
C ILE A 50 -13.24 2.36 -5.49
N ASN A 51 -13.28 2.73 -4.21
CA ASN A 51 -13.70 1.82 -3.15
C ASN A 51 -15.13 1.29 -3.36
N LYS A 52 -16.05 2.15 -3.80
CA LYS A 52 -17.44 1.75 -4.07
C LYS A 52 -17.56 0.83 -5.29
N MET A 53 -16.85 1.15 -6.38
CA MET A 53 -16.95 0.42 -7.65
C MET A 53 -16.14 -0.88 -7.65
N TYR A 54 -14.92 -0.83 -7.10
CA TYR A 54 -13.96 -1.93 -7.13
C TYR A 54 -13.81 -2.65 -5.79
N GLY A 55 -14.32 -2.11 -4.67
CA GLY A 55 -14.14 -2.73 -3.36
C GLY A 55 -14.64 -4.17 -3.31
N PHE A 56 -15.80 -4.46 -3.90
CA PHE A 56 -16.33 -5.83 -3.98
C PHE A 56 -15.51 -6.71 -4.93
N ARG A 57 -15.05 -6.18 -6.06
CA ARG A 57 -14.18 -6.92 -6.99
C ARG A 57 -12.85 -7.28 -6.34
N ILE A 58 -12.25 -6.35 -5.60
CA ILE A 58 -11.00 -6.58 -4.87
C ILE A 58 -11.22 -7.60 -3.75
N LEU A 59 -12.35 -7.54 -3.05
CA LEU A 59 -12.70 -8.53 -2.01
C LEU A 59 -12.79 -9.94 -2.60
N LEU A 60 -13.55 -10.12 -3.68
CA LEU A 60 -13.68 -11.41 -4.35
C LEU A 60 -12.34 -11.90 -4.92
N ASN A 61 -11.55 -11.01 -5.51
CA ASN A 61 -10.23 -11.35 -6.03
C ASN A 61 -9.27 -11.80 -4.91
N THR A 62 -9.22 -11.07 -3.80
CA THR A 62 -8.41 -11.43 -2.63
C THR A 62 -8.84 -12.78 -2.04
N THR A 63 -10.15 -13.02 -1.96
CA THR A 63 -10.71 -14.29 -1.48
C THR A 63 -10.38 -15.45 -2.43
N SER A 64 -10.48 -15.23 -3.75
CA SER A 64 -10.10 -16.22 -4.76
C SER A 64 -8.61 -16.57 -4.65
N LEU A 65 -7.75 -15.56 -4.54
CA LEU A 65 -6.30 -15.77 -4.38
C LEU A 65 -5.97 -16.54 -3.10
N LEU A 66 -6.68 -16.27 -1.99
CA LEU A 66 -6.53 -17.01 -0.74
C LEU A 66 -6.89 -18.50 -0.93
N PHE A 67 -8.03 -18.80 -1.55
CA PHE A 67 -8.42 -20.18 -1.83
C PHE A 67 -7.43 -20.88 -2.76
N ASP A 68 -6.91 -20.19 -3.76
CA ASP A 68 -5.90 -20.76 -4.66
C ASP A 68 -4.59 -21.04 -3.95
N MET A 69 -4.11 -20.15 -3.07
CA MET A 69 -2.94 -20.40 -2.22
C MET A 69 -3.13 -21.66 -1.36
N VAL A 70 -4.27 -21.78 -0.69
CA VAL A 70 -4.59 -22.92 0.17
C VAL A 70 -4.67 -24.22 -0.64
N LYS A 71 -5.31 -24.21 -1.81
CA LYS A 71 -5.41 -25.38 -2.71
C LYS A 71 -4.04 -25.82 -3.21
N ILE A 72 -3.22 -24.88 -3.68
CA ILE A 72 -1.88 -25.17 -4.18
C ILE A 72 -1.03 -25.79 -3.07
N LEU A 73 -1.11 -25.25 -1.86
CA LEU A 73 -0.32 -25.73 -0.74
C LEU A 73 -0.78 -27.10 -0.24
N ASN A 74 -2.10 -27.36 -0.22
CA ASN A 74 -2.66 -28.69 0.03
C ASN A 74 -2.18 -29.72 -0.99
N LEU A 75 -2.23 -29.36 -2.28
CA LEU A 75 -1.73 -30.23 -3.36
C LEU A 75 -0.23 -30.50 -3.18
N ALA A 76 0.56 -29.47 -2.85
CA ALA A 76 1.99 -29.61 -2.58
C ALA A 76 2.26 -30.59 -1.43
N ILE A 77 1.56 -30.46 -0.30
CA ILE A 77 1.69 -31.40 0.84
C ILE A 77 1.36 -32.84 0.42
N ARG A 78 0.26 -33.06 -0.31
CA ARG A 78 -0.15 -34.41 -0.75
C ARG A 78 0.86 -35.06 -1.69
N ILE A 79 1.50 -34.26 -2.54
CA ILE A 79 2.60 -34.72 -3.41
C ILE A 79 3.84 -35.06 -2.56
N THR A 80 4.22 -34.18 -1.63
CA THR A 80 5.42 -34.38 -0.78
C THR A 80 5.29 -35.61 0.13
N VAL A 81 4.12 -35.86 0.71
CA VAL A 81 3.86 -37.04 1.55
C VAL A 81 3.73 -38.34 0.72
N GLY A 82 3.63 -38.24 -0.61
CA GLY A 82 3.49 -39.40 -1.49
C GLY A 82 2.09 -40.04 -1.45
N SER A 83 1.13 -39.41 -0.76
CA SER A 83 -0.27 -39.85 -0.66
C SER A 83 -0.98 -39.80 -2.02
N GLN A 84 -0.59 -38.88 -2.90
CA GLN A 84 -1.17 -38.73 -4.23
C GLN A 84 -0.15 -39.12 -5.30
N ARG A 85 -0.26 -40.34 -5.85
CA ARG A 85 0.46 -40.73 -7.07
C ARG A 85 -0.05 -39.83 -8.19
N THR A 86 0.79 -38.92 -8.67
CA THR A 86 0.52 -38.17 -9.89
C THR A 86 0.28 -39.16 -11.02
N LEU A 87 -0.75 -38.94 -11.83
CA LEU A 87 -1.08 -39.77 -13.02
C LEU A 87 0.09 -39.88 -14.03
N TYR A 88 1.12 -39.06 -13.86
CA TYR A 88 2.37 -39.02 -14.64
C TYR A 88 3.47 -39.93 -14.08
N ASN A 89 3.12 -41.08 -13.51
CA ASN A 89 4.11 -42.05 -13.01
C ASN A 89 4.87 -42.80 -14.13
N SER A 90 4.95 -42.24 -15.33
CA SER A 90 5.67 -42.78 -16.48
C SER A 90 6.69 -41.74 -16.96
N ALA A 91 7.97 -42.08 -16.81
CA ALA A 91 9.15 -41.37 -17.32
C ALA A 91 9.38 -39.92 -16.81
N GLY A 92 10.21 -39.76 -15.77
CA GLY A 92 11.13 -38.62 -15.61
C GLY A 92 10.58 -37.22 -15.25
N TYR A 93 9.27 -36.95 -15.31
CA TYR A 93 8.71 -35.57 -15.19
C TYR A 93 7.89 -35.29 -13.92
N ASN A 94 8.10 -36.05 -12.83
CA ASN A 94 7.32 -35.94 -11.59
C ASN A 94 7.42 -34.58 -10.87
N PHE A 95 8.44 -33.76 -11.17
CA PHE A 95 8.65 -32.45 -10.55
C PHE A 95 7.85 -31.30 -11.20
N LEU A 96 7.39 -31.46 -12.44
CA LEU A 96 6.71 -30.37 -13.17
C LEU A 96 5.44 -29.84 -12.48
N PRO A 97 4.53 -30.69 -11.94
CA PRO A 97 3.34 -30.19 -11.25
C PRO A 97 3.66 -29.43 -9.97
N GLY A 98 4.67 -29.88 -9.22
CA GLY A 98 5.13 -29.21 -7.99
C GLY A 98 5.72 -27.83 -8.27
N ILE A 99 6.62 -27.73 -9.26
CA ILE A 99 7.22 -26.46 -9.68
C ILE A 99 6.15 -25.49 -10.19
N SER A 100 5.21 -25.96 -11.03
CA SER A 100 4.11 -25.14 -11.54
C SER A 100 3.22 -24.61 -10.40
N GLY A 101 2.90 -25.45 -9.42
CA GLY A 101 2.16 -25.03 -8.22
C GLY A 101 2.91 -23.96 -7.44
N PHE A 102 4.20 -24.17 -7.16
CA PHE A 102 5.01 -23.21 -6.42
C PHE A 102 5.12 -21.85 -7.12
N VAL A 103 5.34 -21.82 -8.44
CA VAL A 103 5.37 -20.57 -9.24
C VAL A 103 4.03 -19.84 -9.18
N ARG A 104 2.91 -20.57 -9.27
CA ARG A 104 1.57 -19.99 -9.11
C ARG A 104 1.35 -19.40 -7.72
N PHE A 105 1.78 -20.10 -6.67
CA PHE A 105 1.71 -19.61 -5.29
C PHE A 105 2.50 -18.30 -5.13
N LEU A 106 3.75 -18.25 -5.62
CA LEU A 106 4.57 -17.04 -5.60
C LEU A 106 3.92 -15.89 -6.36
N THR A 107 3.29 -16.16 -7.49
CA THR A 107 2.58 -15.14 -8.29
C THR A 107 1.39 -14.58 -7.53
N CYS A 108 0.57 -15.44 -6.91
CA CYS A 108 -0.56 -15.01 -6.09
C CYS A 108 -0.08 -14.15 -4.90
N ALA A 109 1.01 -14.56 -4.24
CA ALA A 109 1.59 -13.82 -3.12
C ALA A 109 2.12 -12.46 -3.57
N ALA A 110 2.85 -12.42 -4.69
CA ALA A 110 3.37 -11.18 -5.26
C ALA A 110 2.24 -10.19 -5.59
N ILE A 111 1.13 -10.65 -6.19
CA ILE A 111 -0.03 -9.80 -6.50
C ILE A 111 -0.61 -9.16 -5.24
N LEU A 112 -0.84 -9.95 -4.17
CA LEU A 112 -1.36 -9.43 -2.91
C LEU A 112 -0.38 -8.46 -2.24
N ILE A 113 0.91 -8.79 -2.20
CA ILE A 113 1.95 -7.94 -1.62
C ILE A 113 2.03 -6.61 -2.37
N ILE A 114 2.03 -6.64 -3.70
CA ILE A 114 2.09 -5.42 -4.52
C ILE A 114 0.84 -4.57 -4.28
N LEU A 115 -0.35 -5.17 -4.28
CA LEU A 115 -1.61 -4.46 -4.02
C LEU A 115 -1.57 -3.73 -2.67
N VAL A 116 -1.26 -4.45 -1.60
CA VAL A 116 -1.18 -3.89 -0.24
C VAL A 116 -0.08 -2.84 -0.14
N SER A 117 1.09 -3.07 -0.73
CA SER A 117 2.21 -2.13 -0.72
C SER A 117 1.87 -0.81 -1.42
N ARG A 118 1.12 -0.84 -2.52
CA ARG A 118 0.66 0.38 -3.21
C ARG A 118 -0.36 1.16 -2.38
N CYS A 119 -1.31 0.49 -1.75
CA CYS A 119 -2.27 1.13 -0.86
C CYS A 119 -1.58 1.75 0.36
N GLU A 120 -0.64 1.02 0.96
CA GLU A 120 0.15 1.49 2.10
C GLU A 120 1.01 2.71 1.73
N GLN A 121 1.63 2.71 0.55
CA GLN A 121 2.39 3.87 0.07
C GLN A 121 1.53 5.13 0.03
N ALA A 122 0.26 5.03 -0.37
CA ALA A 122 -0.67 6.15 -0.35
C ALA A 122 -0.97 6.64 1.08
N TYR A 123 -1.14 5.72 2.04
CA TYR A 123 -1.34 6.09 3.44
C TYR A 123 -0.12 6.81 4.03
N ARG A 124 1.09 6.29 3.76
CA ARG A 124 2.34 6.92 4.19
C ARG A 124 2.58 8.28 3.52
N GLN A 125 2.17 8.43 2.26
CA GLN A 125 2.25 9.73 1.57
C GLN A 125 1.36 10.77 2.25
N ARG A 126 0.14 10.40 2.68
CA ARG A 126 -0.72 11.29 3.46
C ARG A 126 -0.05 11.73 4.77
N GLU A 127 0.52 10.78 5.51
CA GLU A 127 1.22 11.08 6.77
C GLU A 127 2.42 12.02 6.55
N ARG A 128 3.19 11.80 5.47
CA ARG A 128 4.28 12.71 5.08
C ARG A 128 3.77 14.12 4.77
N ILE A 129 2.61 14.26 4.12
CA ILE A 129 2.01 15.56 3.84
C ILE A 129 1.66 16.27 5.15
N LEU A 130 1.06 15.56 6.11
CA LEU A 130 0.76 16.12 7.43
C LEU A 130 2.03 16.57 8.16
N ASN A 131 3.07 15.72 8.20
CA ASN A 131 4.34 16.08 8.84
C ASN A 131 5.01 17.31 8.21
N VAL A 132 4.93 17.46 6.89
CA VAL A 132 5.44 18.64 6.18
C VAL A 132 4.62 19.89 6.53
N ILE A 133 3.29 19.76 6.61
CA ILE A 133 2.40 20.84 7.03
C ILE A 133 2.72 21.29 8.46
N ASP A 134 2.89 20.36 9.39
CA ASP A 134 3.25 20.66 10.77
C ASP A 134 4.60 21.37 10.87
N HIS A 135 5.60 20.92 10.10
CA HIS A 135 6.90 21.58 10.07
C HIS A 135 6.83 23.00 9.50
N ILE A 136 5.98 23.25 8.50
CA ILE A 136 5.77 24.61 7.95
C ILE A 136 5.08 25.51 8.99
N LEU A 137 4.11 24.98 9.72
CA LEU A 137 3.34 25.73 10.71
C LEU A 137 4.20 26.14 11.92
N ILE A 138 5.06 25.23 12.39
CA ILE A 138 5.88 25.43 13.59
C ILE A 138 7.15 26.22 13.27
N ASN A 139 7.87 25.86 12.21
CA ASN A 139 9.25 26.32 12.03
C ASN A 139 9.37 27.61 11.21
N LYS A 140 8.34 27.96 10.41
CA LYS A 140 8.44 29.04 9.42
C LYS A 140 7.64 30.30 9.74
N ASN A 141 6.93 30.35 10.87
CA ASN A 141 6.04 31.46 11.28
C ASN A 141 5.33 32.12 10.07
N PRO A 142 4.49 31.36 9.33
CA PRO A 142 3.88 31.85 8.10
C PRO A 142 2.98 33.06 8.37
N ASP A 143 2.82 33.91 7.35
CA ASP A 143 1.86 35.01 7.36
C ASP A 143 0.45 34.53 7.75
N LEU A 144 -0.36 35.39 8.40
CA LEU A 144 -1.68 35.03 8.94
C LEU A 144 -2.60 34.39 7.89
N THR A 145 -2.55 34.91 6.66
CA THR A 145 -3.34 34.41 5.52
C THR A 145 -2.89 33.01 5.07
N LEU A 146 -1.57 32.75 5.10
CA LEU A 146 -0.97 31.47 4.76
C LEU A 146 -1.22 30.44 5.85
N ARG A 147 -1.09 30.85 7.12
CA ARG A 147 -1.36 30.02 8.30
C ARG A 147 -2.78 29.48 8.30
N SER A 148 -3.77 30.34 8.07
CA SER A 148 -5.17 29.93 7.98
C SER A 148 -5.40 28.93 6.84
N ALA A 149 -4.87 29.20 5.63
CA ALA A 149 -5.03 28.29 4.50
C ALA A 149 -4.37 26.91 4.73
N VAL A 150 -3.23 26.86 5.42
CA VAL A 150 -2.54 25.62 5.77
C VAL A 150 -3.30 24.85 6.86
N GLN A 151 -3.88 25.53 7.85
CA GLN A 151 -4.72 24.90 8.87
C GLN A 151 -6.01 24.32 8.29
N ASP A 152 -6.63 25.00 7.33
CA ASP A 152 -7.79 24.49 6.60
C ASP A 152 -7.43 23.23 5.79
N LEU A 153 -6.26 23.20 5.15
CA LEU A 153 -5.76 21.99 4.46
C LEU A 153 -5.48 20.86 5.46
N GLN A 154 -4.87 21.16 6.60
CA GLN A 154 -4.57 20.17 7.64
C GLN A 154 -5.84 19.52 8.17
N SER A 155 -6.83 20.32 8.55
CA SER A 155 -8.13 19.82 9.03
C SER A 155 -8.82 18.98 7.96
N LEU A 156 -8.82 19.42 6.71
CA LEU A 156 -9.39 18.63 5.60
C LEU A 156 -8.72 17.25 5.45
N ILE A 157 -7.39 17.18 5.57
CA ILE A 157 -6.63 15.92 5.47
C ILE A 157 -6.87 15.02 6.69
N GLN A 158 -7.06 15.60 7.88
CA GLN A 158 -7.36 14.86 9.10
C GLN A 158 -8.78 14.30 9.08
N ASP A 159 -9.77 15.12 8.74
CA ASP A 159 -11.19 14.79 8.74
C ASP A 159 -11.57 13.77 7.66
N ARG A 160 -10.89 13.81 6.50
CA ARG A 160 -11.18 12.93 5.36
C ARG A 160 -9.99 12.05 5.01
N PRO A 161 -9.72 11.00 5.80
CA PRO A 161 -8.61 10.09 5.53
C PRO A 161 -8.80 9.34 4.21
N ILE A 162 -7.75 9.30 3.39
CA ILE A 162 -7.67 8.41 2.25
C ILE A 162 -7.48 6.99 2.78
N CYS A 163 -8.53 6.18 2.75
CA CYS A 163 -8.52 4.77 3.12
C CYS A 163 -9.02 3.93 1.94
N PHE A 164 -8.30 2.88 1.56
CA PHE A 164 -8.76 1.91 0.56
C PHE A 164 -9.39 0.71 1.26
N ASN A 165 -10.68 0.50 1.00
CA ASN A 165 -11.50 -0.51 1.68
C ASN A 165 -12.04 -1.53 0.69
N MET A 166 -11.99 -2.81 1.06
CA MET A 166 -12.63 -3.90 0.35
C MET A 166 -14.10 -3.99 0.75
N ALA A 167 -14.96 -3.29 0.02
CA ALA A 167 -16.42 -3.27 0.21
C ALA A 167 -16.86 -2.89 1.66
N GLY A 168 -16.02 -2.15 2.39
CA GLY A 168 -16.31 -1.74 3.78
C GLY A 168 -16.01 -2.80 4.85
N PHE A 169 -15.58 -4.01 4.48
CA PHE A 169 -15.25 -5.06 5.45
C PHE A 169 -13.83 -4.95 5.99
N PHE A 170 -12.85 -4.72 5.11
CA PHE A 170 -11.43 -4.70 5.48
C PHE A 170 -10.69 -3.54 4.81
N THR A 171 -9.81 -2.89 5.55
CA THR A 171 -8.85 -1.92 5.02
C THR A 171 -7.68 -2.66 4.36
N LEU A 172 -7.25 -2.23 3.18
CA LEU A 172 -6.07 -2.77 2.50
C LEU A 172 -4.80 -2.24 3.17
N ASN A 173 -4.32 -2.93 4.20
CA ASN A 173 -3.10 -2.60 4.96
C ASN A 173 -2.24 -3.86 5.21
N PHE A 174 -1.06 -3.69 5.81
CA PHE A 174 -0.19 -4.82 6.16
C PHE A 174 -0.82 -5.80 7.16
N SER A 175 -1.75 -5.34 8.01
CA SER A 175 -2.46 -6.20 8.95
C SER A 175 -3.29 -7.26 8.20
N LEU A 176 -3.94 -6.89 7.10
CA LEU A 176 -4.62 -7.85 6.21
C LEU A 176 -3.66 -8.89 5.63
N LEU A 177 -2.48 -8.47 5.16
CA LEU A 177 -1.49 -9.39 4.60
C LEU A 177 -1.00 -10.40 5.63
N VAL A 178 -0.73 -9.94 6.86
CA VAL A 178 -0.38 -10.80 7.99
C VAL A 178 -1.52 -11.77 8.30
N SER A 179 -2.76 -11.30 8.35
CA SER A 179 -3.94 -12.16 8.56
C SER A 179 -4.07 -13.25 7.49
N ILE A 180 -3.86 -12.90 6.22
CA ILE A 180 -3.87 -13.86 5.10
C ILE A 180 -2.74 -14.90 5.28
N ALA A 181 -1.52 -14.45 5.57
CA ALA A 181 -0.39 -15.33 5.80
C ALA A 181 -0.64 -16.28 6.98
N SER A 182 -1.20 -15.78 8.08
CA SER A 182 -1.60 -16.59 9.24
C SER A 182 -2.61 -17.65 8.86
N VAL A 183 -3.68 -17.31 8.13
CA VAL A 183 -4.68 -18.30 7.67
C VAL A 183 -4.05 -19.37 6.80
N VAL A 184 -3.20 -18.99 5.84
CA VAL A 184 -2.50 -19.93 4.96
C VAL A 184 -1.62 -20.88 5.79
N VAL A 185 -0.80 -20.35 6.70
CA VAL A 185 0.10 -21.15 7.54
C VAL A 185 -0.69 -22.07 8.49
N THR A 186 -1.70 -21.56 9.19
CA THR A 186 -2.53 -22.36 10.10
C THR A 186 -3.21 -23.50 9.36
N TYR A 187 -3.81 -23.24 8.21
CA TYR A 187 -4.47 -24.29 7.43
C TYR A 187 -3.46 -25.32 6.90
N THR A 188 -2.25 -24.89 6.56
CA THR A 188 -1.14 -25.79 6.17
C THR A 188 -0.77 -26.74 7.31
N ILE A 189 -0.65 -26.22 8.53
CA ILE A 189 -0.35 -27.02 9.72
C ILE A 189 -1.47 -28.04 9.98
N ILE A 190 -2.73 -27.60 9.95
CA ILE A 190 -3.89 -28.47 10.15
C ILE A 190 -3.91 -29.60 9.10
N LEU A 191 -3.66 -29.27 7.84
CA LEU A 191 -3.59 -30.28 6.78
C LEU A 191 -2.44 -31.26 7.00
N LEU A 192 -1.26 -30.77 7.36
CA LEU A 192 -0.10 -31.62 7.61
C LEU A 192 -0.35 -32.57 8.79
N GLN A 193 -1.00 -32.09 9.85
CA GLN A 193 -1.44 -32.91 10.98
C GLN A 193 -2.52 -33.92 10.59
N SER A 194 -3.44 -33.57 9.68
CA SER A 194 -4.51 -34.48 9.25
C SER A 194 -4.05 -35.61 8.32
N VAL A 195 -2.89 -35.43 7.68
CA VAL A 195 -2.32 -36.37 6.71
C VAL A 195 -1.38 -37.39 7.37
N ASN A 196 -0.82 -37.05 8.54
CA ASN A 196 0.08 -37.89 9.33
C ASN A 196 -0.69 -38.71 10.37
#